data_AF-A0A9E0V0R7-F1
#
_entry.id   AF-A0A9E0V0R7-F1
#
_cell.length_a   1.000
_cell.length_b   1.000
_cell.length_c   1.000
_cell.angle_alpha   90.00
_cell.angle_beta   90.00
_cell.angle_gamma   90.00
#
_symmetry.space_group_name_H-M   'P 1'
#
loop_
_entity.id
_entity.type
_entity.pdbx_description
1 polymer ?
#
loop_
_entity_poly.entity_id
_entity_poly.type
_entity_poly.pdbx_seq_one_letter_code
_entity_poly.pdbx_strand_id
1 'polypeptide(L)'
;MKTIIICLLLVVSSAGVFVSLNYGKAKDSKNKNSYSFYKVPLVCSAAPSIGCGIKSKPILQEFEKNTSVAEAWLNNTGTIIGIVWKENVTPEERKKIMQTIFKDQKIEAEEIAGKEFDELTKDFDIKKNWLRKNDVDKLSGIESKEIAQRLVDRVNAKTSLSKEVGEKLHDDIAEIINTAFTTMDVSMINKQSESITNECQQKIVDDIMSKAKLILNDAQLSSLKNAINMGVAPVEGEAGYSAEGCCGDMTGPKKCNIESNEDCSNGK
;
A
#
# COMPACT_ATOMS: atom_id res chain seq x y z
N MET A 1 30.41 -66.85 22.87
CA MET A 1 30.01 -65.45 22.63
C MET A 1 28.51 -65.37 22.88
N LYS A 2 27.95 -64.78 23.93
CA LYS A 2 28.33 -63.68 24.83
C LYS A 2 28.22 -64.10 26.31
N THR A 3 29.04 -63.47 27.13
CA THR A 3 29.12 -63.60 28.60
C THR A 3 28.40 -62.41 29.28
N ILE A 4 28.21 -62.51 30.60
CA ILE A 4 27.86 -61.48 31.63
C ILE A 4 26.40 -61.61 32.11
N ILE A 5 26.01 -62.15 33.28
CA ILE A 5 26.50 -62.14 34.69
C ILE A 5 26.32 -60.78 35.43
N ILE A 6 25.29 -60.77 36.30
CA ILE A 6 25.22 -60.19 37.67
C ILE A 6 24.65 -58.77 37.93
N CYS A 7 23.58 -58.80 38.76
CA CYS A 7 23.16 -57.89 39.85
C CYS A 7 22.91 -56.40 39.55
N LEU A 8 22.13 -55.63 40.32
CA LEU A 8 21.78 -55.69 41.74
C LEU A 8 20.53 -54.81 41.98
N LEU A 9 19.75 -55.18 43.00
CA LEU A 9 18.66 -54.42 43.61
C LEU A 9 18.99 -52.94 43.86
N LEU A 10 18.05 -52.03 43.57
CA LEU A 10 17.71 -50.91 44.46
C LEU A 10 16.23 -50.54 44.32
N VAL A 11 15.47 -50.95 45.33
CA VAL A 11 14.21 -50.34 45.73
C VAL A 11 14.55 -49.00 46.36
N VAL A 12 14.10 -47.89 45.77
CA VAL A 12 13.92 -46.64 46.51
C VAL A 12 12.57 -46.06 46.11
N SER A 13 11.62 -46.29 47.00
CA SER A 13 10.36 -45.57 47.09
C SER A 13 10.64 -44.10 47.39
N SER A 14 10.56 -43.22 46.39
CA SER A 14 10.33 -41.80 46.62
C SER A 14 8.88 -41.49 46.25
N ALA A 15 8.15 -40.98 47.24
CA ALA A 15 6.80 -40.49 47.08
C ALA A 15 6.76 -39.48 45.93
N GLY A 16 6.08 -39.85 44.85
CA GLY A 16 5.76 -38.95 43.76
C GLY A 16 4.77 -37.90 44.27
N VAL A 17 5.29 -36.72 44.62
CA VAL A 17 4.48 -35.50 44.71
C VAL A 17 3.97 -35.25 43.29
N PHE A 18 2.70 -35.58 43.05
CA PHE A 18 1.99 -35.11 41.86
C PHE A 18 1.81 -33.60 41.97
N VAL A 19 2.81 -32.84 41.49
CA VAL A 19 2.60 -31.45 41.12
C VAL A 19 1.66 -31.48 39.93
N SER A 20 0.37 -31.25 40.19
CA SER A 20 -0.60 -30.94 39.16
C SER A 20 -0.20 -29.61 38.53
N LEU A 21 0.60 -29.68 37.47
CA LEU A 21 0.78 -28.56 36.55
C LEU A 21 -0.57 -28.35 35.86
N ASN A 22 -1.37 -27.46 36.45
CA ASN A 22 -2.46 -26.80 35.76
C ASN A 22 -1.86 -26.04 34.58
N TYR A 23 -1.77 -26.69 33.43
CA TYR A 23 -1.69 -26.04 32.13
C TYR A 23 -3.04 -25.34 31.89
N GLY A 24 -3.25 -24.24 32.61
CA GLY A 24 -4.24 -23.26 32.22
C GLY A 24 -3.87 -22.82 30.81
N LYS A 25 -4.74 -23.12 29.85
CA LYS A 25 -4.69 -22.51 28.52
C LYS A 25 -4.72 -20.99 28.73
N ALA A 26 -3.55 -20.35 28.66
CA ALA A 26 -3.46 -18.93 28.45
C ALA A 26 -4.09 -18.69 27.08
N LYS A 27 -5.35 -18.24 27.11
CA LYS A 27 -6.00 -17.64 25.97
C LYS A 27 -5.21 -16.35 25.76
N ASP A 28 -4.31 -16.32 24.78
CA ASP A 28 -3.65 -15.10 24.32
C ASP A 28 -4.73 -14.15 23.84
N SER A 29 -5.32 -13.39 24.77
CA SER A 29 -5.93 -12.13 24.42
C SER A 29 -4.77 -11.22 24.08
N LYS A 30 -4.38 -11.17 22.80
CA LYS A 30 -3.63 -10.03 22.27
C LYS A 30 -4.27 -8.78 22.86
N ASN A 31 -3.49 -8.07 23.67
CA ASN A 31 -3.97 -6.93 24.42
C ASN A 31 -4.50 -5.91 23.41
N LYS A 32 -5.81 -5.58 23.45
CA LYS A 32 -6.42 -4.57 22.55
C LYS A 32 -5.66 -3.24 22.62
N ASN A 33 -4.94 -2.99 23.71
CA ASN A 33 -4.01 -1.88 23.87
C ASN A 33 -2.73 -2.00 23.01
N SER A 34 -2.61 -2.90 22.05
CA SER A 34 -1.42 -2.99 21.18
C SER A 34 -1.58 -2.32 19.83
N TYR A 35 -2.80 -1.94 19.43
CA TYR A 35 -3.08 -1.36 18.12
C TYR A 35 -3.56 0.09 18.18
N SER A 36 -3.21 0.86 17.16
CA SER A 36 -3.88 2.12 16.82
C SER A 36 -4.14 2.16 15.31
N PHE A 37 -5.29 2.69 14.92
CA PHE A 37 -5.68 2.84 13.52
C PHE A 37 -5.93 4.31 13.19
N TYR A 38 -5.57 4.73 11.98
CA TYR A 38 -5.68 6.10 11.54
C TYR A 38 -6.23 6.16 10.12
N LYS A 39 -7.25 6.98 9.88
CA LYS A 39 -7.69 7.34 8.52
C LYS A 39 -6.63 8.23 7.90
N VAL A 40 -6.28 7.96 6.64
CA VAL A 40 -5.24 8.70 5.91
C VAL A 40 -5.61 8.86 4.42
N PRO A 41 -5.21 9.95 3.75
CA PRO A 41 -5.46 10.17 2.33
C PRO A 41 -4.32 9.63 1.46
N LEU A 42 -3.95 8.36 1.62
CA LEU A 42 -2.87 7.72 0.86
C LEU A 42 -3.38 6.93 -0.34
N VAL A 43 -4.55 7.29 -0.88
CA VAL A 43 -5.09 6.73 -2.12
C VAL A 43 -4.27 7.21 -3.32
N CYS A 44 -4.12 6.35 -4.31
CA CYS A 44 -3.44 6.69 -5.54
C CYS A 44 -4.33 7.51 -6.49
N SER A 45 -3.85 8.67 -6.96
CA SER A 45 -4.59 9.49 -7.93
C SER A 45 -4.69 8.84 -9.31
N ALA A 46 -3.71 8.02 -9.70
CA ALA A 46 -3.69 7.34 -10.99
C ALA A 46 -4.42 5.99 -10.97
N ALA A 47 -4.62 5.41 -9.79
CA ALA A 47 -5.34 4.16 -9.57
C ALA A 47 -6.23 4.28 -8.31
N PRO A 48 -7.39 4.95 -8.39
CA PRO A 48 -8.18 5.37 -7.22
C PRO A 48 -8.75 4.24 -6.35
N SER A 49 -8.67 2.99 -6.81
CA SER A 49 -9.11 1.81 -6.06
C SER A 49 -8.06 1.26 -5.08
N ILE A 50 -6.82 1.76 -5.13
CA ILE A 50 -5.70 1.27 -4.33
C ILE A 50 -4.94 2.38 -3.60
N GLY A 51 -4.17 1.98 -2.60
CA GLY A 51 -3.20 2.87 -1.96
C GLY A 51 -2.04 3.24 -2.89
N CYS A 52 -1.47 4.41 -2.67
CA CYS A 52 -0.31 4.91 -3.39
C CYS A 52 0.97 4.38 -2.74
N GLY A 53 1.62 3.41 -3.40
CA GLY A 53 2.82 2.75 -2.86
C GLY A 53 3.96 3.73 -2.60
N ILE A 54 4.21 4.62 -3.57
CA ILE A 54 5.28 5.62 -3.52
C ILE A 54 5.10 6.64 -2.37
N LYS A 55 3.85 7.06 -2.06
CA LYS A 55 3.56 7.96 -0.92
C LYS A 55 3.52 7.22 0.43
N SER A 56 3.10 5.97 0.42
CA SER A 56 2.92 5.19 1.65
C SER A 56 4.24 4.64 2.20
N LYS A 57 5.18 4.25 1.32
CA LYS A 57 6.45 3.66 1.74
C LYS A 57 7.27 4.53 2.71
N PRO A 58 7.48 5.84 2.47
CA PRO A 58 8.25 6.70 3.36
C PRO A 58 7.65 6.82 4.76
N ILE A 59 6.33 6.97 4.87
CA ILE A 59 5.69 7.11 6.18
C ILE A 59 5.73 5.78 6.96
N LEU A 60 5.50 4.63 6.30
CA LEU A 60 5.66 3.32 6.94
C LEU A 60 7.10 3.10 7.41
N GLN A 61 8.09 3.54 6.63
CA GLN A 61 9.50 3.49 7.03
C GLN A 61 9.79 4.36 8.26
N GLU A 62 9.26 5.59 8.34
CA GLU A 62 9.45 6.44 9.52
C GLU A 62 8.82 5.84 10.78
N PHE A 63 7.64 5.22 10.67
CA PHE A 63 7.06 4.49 11.80
C PHE A 63 7.95 3.34 12.25
N GLU A 64 8.43 2.50 11.32
CA GLU A 64 9.27 1.34 11.66
C GLU A 64 10.69 1.72 12.14
N LYS A 65 11.16 2.95 11.88
CA LYS A 65 12.41 3.49 12.49
C LYS A 65 12.21 3.84 13.97
N ASN A 66 10.99 4.11 14.42
CA ASN A 66 10.72 4.47 15.80
C ASN A 66 10.83 3.25 16.72
N THR A 67 11.61 3.35 17.79
CA THR A 67 11.87 2.22 18.70
C THR A 67 10.64 1.75 19.47
N SER A 68 9.57 2.56 19.56
CA SER A 68 8.31 2.23 20.25
C SER A 68 7.31 1.50 19.34
N VAL A 69 7.53 1.53 18.03
CA VAL A 69 6.68 0.86 17.03
C VAL A 69 7.25 -0.53 16.75
N ALA A 70 6.40 -1.54 16.82
CA ALA A 70 6.74 -2.91 16.43
C ALA A 70 6.52 -3.13 14.93
N GLU A 71 5.39 -2.65 14.40
CA GLU A 71 5.03 -2.80 12.99
C GLU A 71 4.17 -1.62 12.53
N ALA A 72 4.28 -1.26 11.25
CA ALA A 72 3.39 -0.32 10.60
C ALA A 72 2.83 -0.94 9.32
N TRP A 73 1.53 -0.73 9.10
CA TRP A 73 0.78 -1.36 8.02
C TRP A 73 -0.12 -0.34 7.32
N LEU A 74 -0.29 -0.51 6.02
CA LEU A 74 -1.28 0.18 5.21
C LEU A 74 -2.33 -0.82 4.75
N ASN A 75 -3.60 -0.47 4.76
CA ASN A 75 -4.61 -1.28 4.09
C ASN A 75 -4.49 -1.15 2.55
N ASN A 76 -4.98 -2.13 1.80
CA ASN A 76 -4.80 -2.17 0.33
C ASN A 76 -5.34 -0.95 -0.42
N THR A 77 -6.36 -0.27 0.14
CA THR A 77 -6.97 0.93 -0.45
C THR A 77 -6.23 2.23 -0.11
N GLY A 78 -5.24 2.19 0.79
CA GLY A 78 -4.49 3.38 1.21
C GLY A 78 -5.29 4.38 2.05
N THR A 79 -6.36 3.92 2.69
CA THR A 79 -7.25 4.77 3.50
C THR A 79 -6.99 4.64 4.99
N ILE A 80 -6.27 3.61 5.42
CA ILE A 80 -6.03 3.30 6.83
C ILE A 80 -4.58 2.88 7.06
N ILE A 81 -3.95 3.50 8.05
CA ILE A 81 -2.70 3.01 8.65
C ILE A 81 -3.00 2.30 9.97
N GLY A 82 -2.43 1.12 10.15
CA GLY A 82 -2.46 0.35 11.38
C GLY A 82 -1.07 0.29 12.01
N ILE A 83 -0.99 0.62 13.29
CA ILE A 83 0.26 0.61 14.07
C ILE A 83 0.18 -0.45 15.15
N VAL A 84 1.22 -1.29 15.21
CA VAL A 84 1.43 -2.22 16.31
C VAL A 84 2.49 -1.62 17.23
N TRP A 85 2.11 -1.39 18.48
CA TRP A 85 2.97 -0.83 19.51
C TRP A 85 3.75 -1.94 20.23
N LYS A 86 4.97 -1.61 20.66
CA LYS A 86 5.69 -2.45 21.63
C LYS A 86 5.04 -2.34 23.02
N GLU A 87 5.44 -3.25 23.91
CA GLU A 87 4.96 -3.25 25.29
C GLU A 87 5.31 -1.94 26.01
N ASN A 88 4.48 -1.55 26.97
CA ASN A 88 4.67 -0.40 27.86
C ASN A 88 4.68 1.00 27.21
N VAL A 89 4.31 1.13 25.93
CA VAL A 89 4.12 2.44 25.30
C VAL A 89 2.77 3.02 25.73
N THR A 90 2.78 4.16 26.40
CA THR A 90 1.57 4.83 26.93
C THR A 90 0.72 5.47 25.81
N PRO A 91 -0.61 5.63 25.98
CA PRO A 91 -1.45 6.32 24.99
C PRO A 91 -0.94 7.73 24.63
N GLU A 92 -0.41 8.47 25.60
CA GLU A 92 0.14 9.81 25.41
C GLU A 92 1.40 9.80 24.54
N GLU A 93 2.31 8.85 24.77
CA GLU A 93 3.51 8.66 23.94
C GLU A 93 3.13 8.27 22.52
N ARG A 94 2.16 7.36 22.34
CA ARG A 94 1.64 6.96 21.03
C ARG A 94 1.15 8.17 20.26
N LYS A 95 0.25 8.94 20.89
CA LYS A 95 -0.31 10.15 20.28
C LYS A 95 0.79 11.12 19.85
N LYS A 96 1.80 11.36 20.69
CA LYS A 96 2.93 12.24 20.36
C LYS A 96 3.76 11.72 19.18
N ILE A 97 4.05 10.42 19.14
CA ILE A 97 4.79 9.78 18.04
C ILE A 97 4.01 9.93 16.73
N MET A 98 2.72 9.58 16.75
CA MET A 98 1.86 9.64 15.57
C MET A 98 1.73 11.06 15.04
N GLN A 99 1.43 12.04 15.92
CA GLN A 99 1.34 13.45 15.53
C GLN A 99 2.65 13.98 14.94
N THR A 100 3.79 13.57 15.50
CA THR A 100 5.11 14.00 15.00
C THR A 100 5.37 13.46 13.59
N ILE A 101 5.17 12.16 13.38
CA ILE A 101 5.45 11.52 12.09
C ILE A 101 4.47 11.99 11.02
N PHE A 102 3.16 12.05 11.30
CA PHE A 102 2.17 12.55 10.35
C PHE A 102 2.43 14.01 9.95
N LYS A 103 2.77 14.87 10.93
CA LYS A 103 3.09 16.28 10.66
C LYS A 103 4.36 16.43 9.81
N ASP A 104 5.42 15.71 10.14
CA ASP A 104 6.68 15.69 9.39
C ASP A 104 6.47 15.20 7.95
N GLN A 105 5.60 14.19 7.78
CA GLN A 105 5.20 13.67 6.47
C GLN A 105 4.08 14.47 5.80
N LYS A 106 3.59 15.58 6.36
CA LYS A 106 2.47 16.37 5.81
C LYS A 106 1.22 15.53 5.44
N ILE A 107 0.93 14.50 6.23
CA ILE A 107 -0.24 13.63 6.04
C ILE A 107 -1.27 13.98 7.10
N GLU A 108 -2.48 14.30 6.66
CA GLU A 108 -3.62 14.45 7.54
C GLU A 108 -4.07 13.07 8.02
N ALA A 109 -4.21 12.92 9.33
CA ALA A 109 -4.60 11.66 9.93
C ALA A 109 -5.59 11.85 11.06
N GLU A 110 -6.61 11.01 11.07
CA GLU A 110 -7.64 10.97 12.12
C GLU A 110 -7.57 9.61 12.84
N GLU A 111 -7.44 9.62 14.16
CA GLU A 111 -7.43 8.39 14.95
C GLU A 111 -8.81 7.74 14.96
N ILE A 112 -8.85 6.44 14.73
CA ILE A 112 -10.09 5.65 14.70
C ILE A 112 -10.34 5.04 16.08
N ALA A 113 -11.55 5.24 16.60
CA ALA A 113 -11.98 4.73 17.90
C ALA A 113 -13.39 4.10 17.84
N GLY A 114 -13.83 3.51 18.96
CA GLY A 114 -15.18 2.97 19.11
C GLY A 114 -15.46 1.76 18.21
N LYS A 115 -16.66 1.71 17.62
CA LYS A 115 -17.14 0.56 16.84
C LYS A 115 -16.25 0.27 15.61
N GLU A 116 -15.80 1.32 14.93
CA GLU A 116 -14.94 1.20 13.74
C GLU A 116 -13.59 0.56 14.11
N PHE A 117 -13.02 0.90 15.28
CA PHE A 117 -11.81 0.27 15.81
C PHE A 117 -11.98 -1.23 16.05
N ASP A 118 -13.10 -1.65 16.66
CA ASP A 118 -13.38 -3.06 16.92
C ASP A 118 -13.58 -3.88 15.63
N GLU A 119 -14.13 -3.27 14.58
CA GLU A 119 -14.27 -3.89 13.26
C GLU A 119 -12.91 -4.02 12.55
N LEU A 120 -12.12 -2.95 12.54
CA LEU A 120 -10.77 -2.96 11.97
C LEU A 120 -9.84 -3.94 12.68
N THR A 121 -9.96 -4.08 14.00
CA THR A 121 -9.16 -5.05 14.75
C THR A 121 -9.36 -6.47 14.24
N LYS A 122 -10.61 -6.85 13.91
CA LYS A 122 -10.92 -8.20 13.39
C LYS A 122 -10.33 -8.43 11.99
N ASP A 123 -10.42 -7.43 11.11
CA ASP A 123 -9.82 -7.49 9.77
C ASP A 123 -8.28 -7.50 9.86
N PHE A 124 -7.73 -6.65 10.74
CA PHE A 124 -6.30 -6.52 10.98
C PHE A 124 -5.68 -7.77 11.59
N ASP A 125 -6.38 -8.52 12.43
CA ASP A 125 -5.87 -9.79 12.97
C ASP A 125 -5.65 -10.85 11.87
N ILE A 126 -6.38 -10.75 10.75
CA ILE A 126 -6.24 -11.64 9.59
C ILE A 126 -5.09 -11.16 8.68
N LYS A 127 -4.81 -9.84 8.64
CA LYS A 127 -3.76 -9.20 7.82
C LYS A 127 -3.83 -9.49 6.30
N LYS A 128 -4.97 -9.99 5.78
CA LYS A 128 -5.09 -10.39 4.36
C LYS A 128 -4.88 -9.22 3.39
N ASN A 129 -5.44 -8.05 3.71
CA ASN A 129 -5.42 -6.85 2.86
C ASN A 129 -4.51 -5.76 3.44
N TRP A 130 -3.49 -6.14 4.22
CA TRP A 130 -2.59 -5.21 4.89
C TRP A 130 -1.17 -5.40 4.39
N LEU A 131 -0.50 -4.28 4.14
CA LEU A 131 0.77 -4.21 3.44
C LEU A 131 1.79 -3.50 4.33
N ARG A 132 2.97 -4.10 4.50
CA ARG A 132 4.12 -3.42 5.13
C ARG A 132 4.92 -2.63 4.11
N LYS A 133 5.94 -1.90 4.59
CA LYS A 133 6.80 -1.02 3.77
C LYS A 133 7.37 -1.63 2.49
N ASN A 134 7.63 -2.94 2.45
CA ASN A 134 8.14 -3.61 1.26
C ASN A 134 7.02 -4.17 0.38
N ASP A 135 5.85 -4.45 0.96
CA ASP A 135 4.70 -4.99 0.23
C ASP A 135 3.95 -3.89 -0.54
N VAL A 136 4.06 -2.63 -0.12
CA VAL A 136 3.48 -1.51 -0.86
C VAL A 136 4.11 -1.28 -2.23
N ASP A 137 5.28 -1.86 -2.52
CA ASP A 137 5.86 -1.88 -3.87
C ASP A 137 4.96 -2.64 -4.86
N LYS A 138 4.14 -3.59 -4.39
CA LYS A 138 3.11 -4.25 -5.20
C LYS A 138 2.05 -3.27 -5.66
N LEU A 139 1.70 -2.28 -4.83
CA LEU A 139 0.77 -1.21 -5.20
C LEU A 139 1.36 -0.32 -6.28
N SER A 140 2.65 0.02 -6.16
CA SER A 140 3.39 0.76 -7.20
C SER A 140 3.32 0.01 -8.54
N GLY A 141 3.49 -1.32 -8.53
CA GLY A 141 3.38 -2.13 -9.75
C GLY A 141 1.98 -2.16 -10.37
N ILE A 142 0.92 -2.12 -9.55
CA ILE A 142 -0.46 -2.01 -10.04
C ILE A 142 -0.69 -0.61 -10.63
N GLU A 143 -0.31 0.44 -9.90
CA GLU A 143 -0.40 1.83 -10.34
C GLU A 143 0.30 2.07 -11.67
N SER A 144 1.52 1.53 -11.85
CA SER A 144 2.28 1.69 -13.10
C SER A 144 1.57 1.08 -14.30
N LYS A 145 0.88 -0.07 -14.13
CA LYS A 145 0.11 -0.71 -15.20
C LYS A 145 -1.14 0.10 -15.55
N GLU A 146 -1.84 0.63 -14.55
CA GLU A 146 -2.99 1.52 -14.77
C GLU A 146 -2.59 2.80 -15.51
N ILE A 147 -1.44 3.40 -15.15
CA ILE A 147 -0.90 4.55 -15.88
C ILE A 147 -0.55 4.17 -17.32
N ALA A 148 0.14 3.05 -17.52
CA ALA A 148 0.53 2.58 -18.84
C ALA A 148 -0.68 2.34 -19.74
N GLN A 149 -1.67 1.60 -19.24
CA GLN A 149 -2.91 1.32 -19.96
C GLN A 149 -3.61 2.60 -20.38
N ARG A 150 -3.75 3.56 -19.46
CA ARG A 150 -4.37 4.86 -19.73
C ARG A 150 -3.62 5.63 -20.82
N LEU A 151 -2.29 5.66 -20.77
CA LEU A 151 -1.50 6.35 -21.80
C LEU A 151 -1.65 5.67 -23.16
N VAL A 152 -1.63 4.34 -23.21
CA VAL A 152 -1.83 3.57 -24.45
C VAL A 152 -3.23 3.80 -25.03
N ASP A 153 -4.27 3.81 -24.21
CA ASP A 153 -5.65 4.05 -24.65
C ASP A 153 -5.81 5.45 -25.27
N ARG A 154 -5.21 6.47 -24.62
CA ARG A 154 -5.19 7.85 -25.16
C ARG A 154 -4.46 7.94 -26.49
N VAL A 155 -3.34 7.24 -26.65
CA VAL A 155 -2.62 7.19 -27.94
C VAL A 155 -3.48 6.49 -28.98
N ASN A 156 -4.04 5.32 -28.67
CA ASN A 156 -4.83 4.52 -29.61
C ASN A 156 -6.11 5.24 -30.07
N ALA A 157 -6.70 6.07 -29.20
CA ALA A 157 -7.85 6.92 -29.53
C ALA A 157 -7.52 8.05 -30.54
N LYS A 158 -6.24 8.42 -30.70
CA LYS A 158 -5.79 9.47 -31.63
C LYS A 158 -5.07 8.92 -32.86
N THR A 159 -4.25 7.91 -32.65
CA THR A 159 -3.46 7.24 -33.67
C THR A 159 -3.53 5.75 -33.40
N SER A 160 -4.27 5.03 -34.23
CA SER A 160 -4.42 3.58 -34.10
C SER A 160 -3.06 2.90 -33.94
N LEU A 161 -2.94 2.08 -32.90
CA LEU A 161 -1.80 1.19 -32.67
C LEU A 161 -2.18 -0.22 -33.14
N SER A 162 -1.21 -0.95 -33.68
CA SER A 162 -1.39 -2.40 -33.79
C SER A 162 -1.40 -3.00 -32.38
N LYS A 163 -2.02 -4.18 -32.24
CA LYS A 163 -2.08 -4.88 -30.94
C LYS A 163 -0.68 -5.08 -30.33
N GLU A 164 0.27 -5.55 -31.14
CA GLU A 164 1.65 -5.80 -30.72
C GLU A 164 2.37 -4.51 -30.27
N VAL A 165 2.20 -3.41 -31.00
CA VAL A 165 2.81 -2.11 -30.63
C VAL A 165 2.17 -1.56 -29.35
N GLY A 166 0.85 -1.71 -29.19
CA GLY A 166 0.13 -1.30 -27.99
C GLY A 166 0.58 -2.07 -26.74
N GLU A 167 0.68 -3.39 -26.84
CA GLU A 167 1.16 -4.27 -25.76
C GLU A 167 2.62 -3.92 -25.39
N LYS A 168 3.48 -3.75 -26.39
CA LYS A 168 4.89 -3.40 -26.14
C LYS A 168 5.05 -2.01 -25.50
N LEU A 169 4.26 -1.04 -25.94
CA LEU A 169 4.26 0.31 -25.35
C LEU A 169 3.76 0.29 -23.91
N HIS A 170 2.69 -0.48 -23.63
CA HIS A 170 2.18 -0.68 -22.28
C HIS A 170 3.29 -1.23 -21.36
N ASP A 171 3.93 -2.33 -21.75
CA ASP A 171 4.91 -3.01 -20.91
C ASP A 171 6.15 -2.13 -20.64
N ASP A 172 6.64 -1.42 -21.66
CA ASP A 172 7.77 -0.49 -21.51
C ASP A 172 7.44 0.65 -20.53
N ILE A 173 6.26 1.27 -20.65
CA ILE A 173 5.83 2.35 -19.76
C ILE A 173 5.67 1.83 -18.33
N ALA A 174 5.00 0.68 -18.16
CA ALA A 174 4.77 0.10 -16.84
C ALA A 174 6.09 -0.24 -16.14
N GLU A 175 7.07 -0.79 -16.86
CA GLU A 175 8.41 -1.10 -16.32
C GLU A 175 9.15 0.16 -15.88
N ILE A 176 9.17 1.21 -16.71
CA ILE A 176 9.85 2.48 -16.41
C ILE A 176 9.26 3.10 -15.14
N ILE A 177 7.93 3.22 -15.07
CA ILE A 177 7.26 3.86 -13.93
C ILE A 177 7.44 3.02 -12.67
N ASN A 178 7.27 1.69 -12.75
CA ASN A 178 7.45 0.82 -11.59
C ASN A 178 8.88 0.87 -11.05
N THR A 179 9.88 0.90 -11.94
CA THR A 179 11.28 1.09 -11.54
C THR A 179 11.45 2.41 -10.79
N ALA A 180 10.97 3.52 -11.37
CA ALA A 180 11.05 4.82 -10.73
C ALA A 180 10.37 4.84 -9.34
N PHE A 181 9.19 4.23 -9.21
CA PHE A 181 8.44 4.22 -7.96
C PHE A 181 9.06 3.36 -6.86
N THR A 182 9.85 2.34 -7.23
CA THR A 182 10.41 1.38 -6.26
C THR A 182 11.87 1.65 -5.92
N THR A 183 12.64 2.29 -6.81
CA THR A 183 14.08 2.54 -6.61
C THR A 183 14.41 3.98 -6.20
N MET A 184 13.49 4.93 -6.39
CA MET A 184 13.74 6.31 -6.03
C MET A 184 13.84 6.49 -4.51
N ASP A 185 14.76 7.34 -4.06
CA ASP A 185 14.74 7.80 -2.68
C ASP A 185 13.53 8.72 -2.47
N VAL A 186 12.47 8.12 -1.97
CA VAL A 186 11.17 8.75 -1.75
C VAL A 186 11.04 9.31 -0.34
N SER A 187 12.11 9.33 0.47
CA SER A 187 12.09 9.82 1.86
C SER A 187 11.56 11.26 1.99
N MET A 188 11.68 12.04 0.92
CA MET A 188 11.21 13.43 0.84
C MET A 188 9.90 13.62 0.06
N ILE A 189 9.29 12.57 -0.52
CA ILE A 189 8.14 12.74 -1.44
C ILE A 189 6.92 13.36 -0.77
N ASN A 190 6.72 13.07 0.52
CA ASN A 190 5.65 13.68 1.30
C ASN A 190 6.09 15.01 1.94
N LYS A 191 7.41 15.25 2.07
CA LYS A 191 7.99 16.36 2.84
C LYS A 191 8.30 17.59 2.00
N GLN A 192 8.74 17.45 0.74
CA GLN A 192 9.49 18.50 0.06
C GLN A 192 9.07 18.79 -1.40
N SER A 193 9.49 19.99 -1.82
CA SER A 193 9.03 20.91 -2.88
C SER A 193 8.90 20.40 -4.32
N GLU A 194 8.03 21.09 -5.07
CA GLU A 194 7.77 20.97 -6.52
C GLU A 194 9.01 20.65 -7.38
N SER A 195 10.22 21.14 -7.04
CA SER A 195 11.43 20.92 -7.83
C SER A 195 11.91 19.47 -7.89
N ILE A 196 11.87 18.71 -6.79
CA ILE A 196 12.29 17.29 -6.76
C ILE A 196 11.28 16.44 -7.55
N THR A 197 10.01 16.82 -7.47
CA THR A 197 8.92 16.20 -8.24
C THR A 197 9.11 16.42 -9.74
N ASN A 198 9.49 17.64 -10.15
CA ASN A 198 9.66 18.00 -11.57
C ASN A 198 10.85 17.28 -12.24
N GLU A 199 12.01 17.19 -11.58
CA GLU A 199 13.17 16.48 -12.15
C GLU A 199 12.92 14.98 -12.30
N CYS A 200 12.30 14.37 -11.29
CA CYS A 200 11.86 12.97 -11.32
C CYS A 200 10.86 12.73 -12.46
N GLN A 201 9.82 13.57 -12.55
CA GLN A 201 8.81 13.48 -13.60
C GLN A 201 9.43 13.63 -14.99
N GLN A 202 10.32 14.61 -15.17
CA GLN A 202 10.98 14.81 -16.45
C GLN A 202 11.82 13.59 -16.85
N LYS A 203 12.57 13.01 -15.90
CA LYS A 203 13.34 11.79 -16.18
C LYS A 203 12.45 10.62 -16.60
N ILE A 204 11.32 10.41 -15.91
CA ILE A 204 10.35 9.36 -16.28
C ILE A 204 9.82 9.60 -17.69
N VAL A 205 9.46 10.84 -18.01
CA VAL A 205 8.98 11.22 -19.35
C VAL A 205 10.06 10.99 -20.41
N ASP A 206 11.31 11.37 -20.14
CA ASP A 206 12.43 11.17 -21.06
C ASP A 206 12.70 9.68 -21.32
N ASP A 207 12.68 8.86 -20.28
CA ASP A 207 12.84 7.40 -20.37
C ASP A 207 11.70 6.78 -21.21
N ILE A 208 10.44 7.19 -20.98
CA ILE A 208 9.28 6.76 -21.76
C ILE A 208 9.45 7.15 -23.22
N MET A 209 9.76 8.41 -23.51
CA MET A 209 9.90 8.91 -24.87
C MET A 209 11.08 8.26 -25.60
N SER A 210 12.17 7.95 -24.89
CA SER A 210 13.32 7.24 -25.43
C SER A 210 12.96 5.83 -25.89
N LYS A 211 12.22 5.06 -25.07
CA LYS A 211 11.75 3.72 -25.45
C LYS A 211 10.68 3.77 -26.54
N ALA A 212 9.73 4.69 -26.44
CA ALA A 212 8.64 4.81 -27.40
C ALA A 212 9.14 5.11 -28.82
N LYS A 213 10.21 5.89 -28.98
CA LYS A 213 10.83 6.18 -30.30
C LYS A 213 11.30 4.94 -31.05
N LEU A 214 11.53 3.83 -30.36
CA LEU A 214 11.96 2.59 -30.98
C LEU A 214 10.81 1.82 -31.64
N ILE A 215 9.56 2.14 -31.29
CA ILE A 215 8.36 1.36 -31.69
C ILE A 215 7.22 2.20 -32.27
N LEU A 216 7.25 3.53 -32.10
CA LEU A 216 6.23 4.46 -32.56
C LEU A 216 6.73 5.33 -33.73
N ASN A 217 5.83 5.66 -34.65
CA ASN A 217 6.07 6.69 -35.67
C ASN A 217 5.85 8.12 -35.11
N ASP A 218 6.19 9.15 -35.89
CA ASP A 218 6.12 10.55 -35.44
C ASP A 218 4.73 11.01 -34.99
N ALA A 219 3.67 10.54 -35.65
CA ALA A 219 2.30 10.88 -35.28
C ALA A 219 1.89 10.20 -33.96
N GLN A 220 2.27 8.94 -33.77
CA GLN A 220 2.04 8.19 -32.53
C GLN A 220 2.86 8.76 -31.36
N LEU A 221 4.12 9.14 -31.59
CA LEU A 221 4.97 9.83 -30.60
C LEU A 221 4.37 11.17 -30.17
N SER A 222 3.84 11.94 -31.12
CA SER A 222 3.15 13.20 -30.82
C SER A 222 1.89 12.96 -29.97
N SER A 223 1.15 11.88 -30.26
CA SER A 223 -0.02 11.48 -29.49
C SER A 223 0.35 11.03 -28.08
N LEU A 224 1.46 10.30 -27.91
CA LEU A 224 1.97 9.90 -26.59
C LEU A 224 2.40 11.11 -25.77
N LYS A 225 3.11 12.07 -26.37
CA LYS A 225 3.47 13.33 -25.70
C LYS A 225 2.23 14.09 -25.23
N ASN A 226 1.18 14.16 -26.06
CA ASN A 226 -0.07 14.78 -25.66
C ASN A 226 -0.76 14.01 -24.52
N ALA A 227 -0.77 12.68 -24.58
CA ALA A 227 -1.33 11.83 -23.52
C ALA A 227 -0.61 12.03 -22.16
N ILE A 228 0.72 12.17 -22.18
CA ILE A 228 1.53 12.50 -20.99
C ILE A 228 1.19 13.89 -20.46
N ASN A 229 1.04 14.89 -21.35
CA ASN A 229 0.70 16.27 -20.96
C ASN A 229 -0.71 16.39 -20.34
N MET A 230 -1.62 15.45 -20.61
CA MET A 230 -2.92 15.37 -19.93
C MET A 230 -2.81 14.89 -18.48
N GLY A 231 -1.63 14.46 -18.04
CA GLY A 231 -1.38 13.93 -16.70
C GLY A 231 -1.73 12.44 -16.58
N VAL A 232 -1.45 11.85 -15.43
CA VAL A 232 -1.61 10.39 -15.23
C VAL A 232 -2.90 10.01 -14.52
N ALA A 233 -3.68 10.96 -14.02
CA ALA A 233 -4.99 10.68 -13.42
C ALA A 233 -6.06 10.40 -14.49
N PRO A 234 -7.13 9.66 -14.16
CA PRO A 234 -8.31 9.57 -14.99
C PRO A 234 -8.90 10.97 -15.29
N VAL A 235 -9.30 11.21 -16.52
CA VAL A 235 -10.08 12.40 -16.92
C VAL A 235 -11.52 12.02 -17.24
N GLU A 236 -12.38 13.01 -17.45
CA GLU A 236 -13.80 12.79 -17.76
C GLU A 236 -13.97 11.80 -18.92
N GLY A 237 -14.81 10.78 -18.71
CA GLY A 237 -15.02 9.67 -19.65
C GLY A 237 -14.06 8.48 -19.51
N GLU A 238 -13.03 8.56 -18.66
CA GLU A 238 -12.14 7.43 -18.36
C GLU A 238 -12.58 6.65 -17.11
N ALA A 239 -12.26 5.35 -17.09
CA ALA A 239 -12.52 4.51 -15.92
C ALA A 239 -11.78 5.05 -14.68
N GLY A 240 -12.51 5.10 -13.55
CA GLY A 240 -11.99 5.65 -12.28
C GLY A 240 -12.07 7.17 -12.15
N TYR A 241 -12.62 7.88 -13.14
CA TYR A 241 -12.92 9.31 -13.01
C TYR A 241 -14.05 9.58 -12.02
N SER A 242 -13.90 10.63 -11.21
CA SER A 242 -14.93 11.16 -10.31
C SER A 242 -14.98 12.68 -10.43
N ALA A 243 -16.16 13.24 -10.72
CA ALA A 243 -16.39 14.68 -10.82
C ALA A 243 -16.21 15.42 -9.49
N GLU A 244 -16.36 14.71 -8.36
CA GLU A 244 -16.11 15.24 -7.01
C GLU A 244 -14.60 15.27 -6.66
N GLY A 245 -13.73 14.85 -7.59
CA GLY A 245 -12.35 14.50 -7.32
C GLY A 245 -12.25 13.19 -6.52
N CYS A 246 -11.09 12.55 -6.53
CA CYS A 246 -10.84 11.33 -5.73
C CYS A 246 -10.85 11.58 -4.20
N CYS A 247 -11.25 12.78 -3.76
CA CYS A 247 -11.35 13.23 -2.38
C CYS A 247 -12.73 13.85 -2.09
N GLY A 248 -13.80 13.34 -2.71
CA GLY A 248 -15.17 13.75 -2.45
C GLY A 248 -15.64 13.33 -1.05
N ASP A 249 -15.45 14.25 -0.10
CA ASP A 249 -15.98 14.29 1.27
C ASP A 249 -15.61 13.12 2.20
N MET A 250 -14.96 13.43 3.34
CA MET A 250 -14.48 12.46 4.34
C MET A 250 -15.62 11.78 5.14
N THR A 251 -16.80 11.60 4.53
CA THR A 251 -18.00 11.02 5.15
C THR A 251 -18.15 9.54 4.79
N GLY A 252 -17.21 8.72 5.27
CA GLY A 252 -17.35 7.25 5.30
C GLY A 252 -17.03 6.51 4.00
N PRO A 253 -17.10 5.16 4.01
CA PRO A 253 -16.59 4.32 2.92
C PRO A 253 -17.55 4.35 1.73
N LYS A 254 -17.43 5.34 0.84
CA LYS A 254 -17.97 5.24 -0.51
C LYS A 254 -17.12 4.23 -1.27
N LYS A 255 -17.62 2.99 -1.38
CA LYS A 255 -17.04 1.97 -2.25
C LYS A 255 -17.17 2.44 -3.70
N CYS A 256 -16.06 2.66 -4.40
CA CYS A 256 -16.02 2.55 -5.84
C CYS A 256 -16.19 1.05 -6.17
N ASN A 257 -17.43 0.55 -6.17
CA ASN A 257 -17.74 -0.80 -6.62
C ASN A 257 -17.71 -0.80 -8.15
N ILE A 258 -16.71 -1.46 -8.74
CA ILE A 258 -16.62 -1.71 -10.19
C ILE A 258 -17.38 -3.01 -10.58
N GLU A 259 -18.01 -3.70 -9.62
CA GLU A 259 -18.64 -5.01 -9.87
C GLU A 259 -20.11 -4.99 -10.33
N SER A 260 -20.66 -3.86 -10.79
CA SER A 260 -21.98 -3.88 -11.46
C SER A 260 -21.90 -3.29 -12.86
N ASN A 261 -21.94 -4.19 -13.85
CA ASN A 261 -22.39 -3.91 -15.21
C ASN A 261 -23.86 -3.47 -15.18
N GLU A 262 -24.13 -2.21 -14.81
CA GLU A 262 -25.42 -1.59 -15.09
C GLU A 262 -25.21 -0.40 -16.03
N ASP A 263 -25.85 -0.51 -17.19
CA ASP A 263 -25.91 0.47 -18.25
C ASP A 263 -26.15 1.89 -17.73
N CYS A 264 -25.22 2.80 -17.99
CA CYS A 264 -25.50 4.23 -17.97
C CYS A 264 -26.29 4.63 -19.23
N SER A 265 -27.48 4.06 -19.40
CA SER A 265 -28.53 4.57 -20.28
C SER A 265 -29.71 5.00 -19.43
N ASN A 266 -29.75 6.31 -19.13
CA ASN A 266 -30.93 7.18 -18.96
C ASN A 266 -30.71 8.20 -17.84
N GLY A 267 -30.95 9.49 -18.14
CA GLY A 267 -31.10 10.47 -17.06
C GLY A 267 -31.15 11.95 -17.40
N LYS A 268 -31.85 12.34 -18.49
CA LYS A 268 -32.34 13.69 -18.83
C LYS A 268 -31.35 14.85 -18.95
#